data_AF-A0A2A5GUU4-F1
#
_entry.id   AF-A0A2A5GUU4-F1
#
_cell.length_a   1.000
_cell.length_b   1.000
_cell.length_c   1.000
_cell.angle_alpha   90.00
_cell.angle_beta   90.00
_cell.angle_gamma   90.00
#
_symmetry.space_group_name_H-M   'P 1'
#
loop_
_entity.id
_entity.type
_entity.pdbx_description
1 polymer ?
#
loop_
_entity_poly.entity_id
_entity_poly.type
_entity_poly.pdbx_seq_one_letter_code
_entity_poly.pdbx_strand_id
1 'polypeptide(L)'
;MFNHENFSFEIWLLGQNKQTQKHYWELLQQSDWKAYPISTNPHEAIIQHCIVANPNFEHLEELTQQIEKEALAFIQEIAKIFA
;
A
#
# COMPACT_ATOMS: atom_id res chain seq x y z
N MET A 1 -6.82 -0.14 4.71
CA MET A 1 -7.78 0.98 4.89
C MET A 1 -8.91 0.81 3.89
N PHE A 2 -10.17 1.04 4.27
CA PHE A 2 -11.26 1.08 3.30
C PHE A 2 -11.42 2.49 2.76
N ASN A 3 -11.29 2.66 1.44
CA ASN A 3 -11.56 3.90 0.73
C ASN A 3 -13.02 3.93 0.31
N HIS A 4 -13.81 4.80 0.93
CA HIS A 4 -15.24 4.93 0.66
C HIS A 4 -15.55 5.62 -0.68
N GLU A 5 -14.68 6.50 -1.16
CA GLU A 5 -14.86 7.20 -2.43
C GLU A 5 -14.68 6.24 -3.62
N ASN A 6 -13.63 5.41 -3.55
CA ASN A 6 -13.30 4.42 -4.59
C ASN A 6 -13.92 3.05 -4.35
N PHE A 7 -14.63 2.87 -3.23
CA PHE A 7 -15.22 1.60 -2.80
C PHE A 7 -14.22 0.42 -2.89
N SER A 8 -13.08 0.57 -2.23
CA SER A 8 -11.97 -0.40 -2.30
C SER A 8 -11.19 -0.50 -1.00
N PHE A 9 -10.49 -1.62 -0.81
CA PHE A 9 -9.47 -1.72 0.23
C PHE A 9 -8.10 -1.36 -0.33
N GLU A 10 -7.41 -0.49 0.40
CA GLU A 10 -6.07 -0.03 0.09
C GLU A 10 -5.09 -0.38 1.19
N ILE A 11 -3.83 -0.60 0.82
CA ILE A 11 -2.69 -0.73 1.72
C ILE A 11 -1.74 0.44 1.49
N TRP A 12 -1.30 1.04 2.59
CA TRP A 12 -0.49 2.26 2.58
C TRP A 12 0.84 1.98 3.27
N LEU A 13 1.95 2.33 2.62
CA LEU A 13 3.27 2.34 3.26
C LEU A 13 3.55 3.75 3.78
N LEU A 14 3.71 3.87 5.10
CA LEU A 14 3.98 5.13 5.77
C LEU A 14 5.38 5.14 6.37
N GLY A 15 6.01 6.31 6.43
CA GLY A 15 7.23 6.48 7.21
C GLY A 15 6.90 6.61 8.71
N GLN A 16 7.81 6.15 9.58
CA GLN A 16 7.65 6.26 11.04
C GLN A 16 7.46 7.72 11.51
N ASN A 17 8.01 8.67 10.77
CA ASN A 17 7.83 10.10 10.96
C ASN A 17 7.91 10.83 9.61
N LYS A 18 7.61 12.14 9.59
CA LYS A 18 7.58 12.94 8.35
C LYS A 18 8.93 13.00 7.62
N GLN A 19 10.04 12.99 8.36
CA GLN A 19 11.39 13.02 7.77
C GLN A 19 11.70 11.67 7.10
N THR A 20 11.47 10.56 7.80
CA THR A 20 11.63 9.20 7.26
C THR A 20 10.72 8.98 6.05
N GLN A 21 9.48 9.45 6.10
CA GLN A 21 8.54 9.32 4.98
C GLN A 21 9.04 10.06 3.73
N LYS A 22 9.41 11.33 3.88
CA LYS A 22 9.96 12.12 2.77
C LYS A 22 11.20 11.47 2.17
N HIS A 23 12.13 11.01 3.01
CA HIS A 23 13.36 10.37 2.57
C HIS A 23 13.11 9.14 1.69
N TYR A 24 12.26 8.20 2.14
CA TYR A 24 11.97 6.99 1.37
C TYR A 24 11.08 7.24 0.15
N TRP A 25 10.18 8.22 0.22
CA TRP A 25 9.41 8.66 -0.95
C TRP A 25 10.34 9.21 -2.06
N GLU A 26 11.31 10.06 -1.71
CA GLU A 26 12.29 10.59 -2.66
C GLU A 26 13.18 9.49 -3.23
N LEU A 27 13.63 8.55 -2.38
CA LEU A 27 14.44 7.41 -2.78
C LEU A 27 13.72 6.54 -3.81
N LEU A 28 12.45 6.20 -3.57
CA LEU A 28 11.67 5.38 -4.50
C LEU A 28 11.37 6.14 -5.80
N GLN A 29 11.06 7.43 -5.75
CA GLN A 29 10.83 8.25 -6.95
C GLN A 29 12.03 8.33 -7.91
N GLN A 30 13.24 8.24 -7.36
CA GLN A 30 14.48 8.30 -8.14
C GLN A 30 15.00 6.92 -8.57
N SER A 31 14.35 5.84 -8.11
CA SER A 31 14.72 4.46 -8.42
C SER A 31 13.95 3.90 -9.61
N ASP A 32 14.37 2.75 -10.12
CA ASP A 32 13.61 1.98 -11.14
C ASP A 32 12.39 1.23 -10.56
N TRP A 33 11.87 1.67 -9.41
CA TRP A 33 10.76 1.04 -8.72
C TRP A 33 9.48 1.06 -9.56
N LYS A 34 8.91 -0.14 -9.79
CA LYS A 34 7.70 -0.33 -10.62
C LYS A 34 6.68 -1.30 -10.04
N ALA A 35 6.96 -1.93 -8.89
CA ALA A 35 6.06 -2.95 -8.35
C ALA A 35 4.75 -2.35 -7.81
N TYR A 36 4.85 -1.21 -7.11
CA TYR A 36 3.68 -0.49 -6.60
C TYR A 36 3.70 1.00 -6.94
N PRO A 37 2.53 1.62 -7.16
CA PRO A 37 2.45 3.06 -7.40
C PRO A 37 2.93 3.85 -6.17
N ILE A 38 3.88 4.76 -6.41
CA ILE A 38 4.33 5.72 -5.40
C ILE A 38 3.23 6.78 -5.25
N SER A 39 2.96 7.20 -4.01
CA SER A 39 1.98 8.24 -3.72
C SER A 39 2.33 9.55 -4.43
N THR A 40 1.32 10.26 -4.93
CA THR A 40 1.50 11.61 -5.52
C THR A 40 1.76 12.68 -4.45
N ASN A 41 1.39 12.42 -3.20
CA ASN A 41 1.60 13.32 -2.07
C ASN A 41 2.53 12.67 -1.01
N PRO A 42 3.80 13.13 -0.89
CA PRO A 42 4.75 12.59 0.09
C PRO A 42 4.34 12.80 1.55
N HIS A 43 3.35 13.66 1.83
CA HIS A 43 2.87 13.88 3.18
C HIS A 43 1.80 12.88 3.63
N GLU A 44 1.17 12.16 2.69
CA GLU A 44 0.09 11.22 2.97
C GLU A 44 0.62 9.79 3.10
N ALA A 45 1.44 9.36 2.13
CA ALA A 45 2.04 8.03 2.13
C ALA A 45 3.30 7.99 1.25
N ILE A 46 4.08 6.93 1.39
CA ILE A 46 5.14 6.56 0.45
C ILE A 46 4.52 5.81 -0.74
N ILE A 47 3.72 4.78 -0.44
CA ILE A 47 3.00 3.96 -1.42
C ILE A 47 1.53 3.90 -0.99
N GLN A 48 0.63 3.99 -1.96
CA GLN A 48 -0.79 3.74 -1.79
C GLN A 48 -1.23 2.76 -2.88
N HIS A 49 -1.66 1.57 -2.48
CA HIS A 49 -1.99 0.51 -3.42
C HIS A 49 -3.35 -0.11 -3.11
N CYS A 50 -4.20 -0.25 -4.13
CA CYS A 50 -5.47 -0.95 -4.00
C CYS A 50 -5.22 -2.47 -3.96
N ILE A 51 -5.61 -3.12 -2.87
CA ILE A 51 -5.49 -4.57 -2.67
C ILE A 51 -6.79 -5.31 -2.98
N VAL A 52 -7.94 -4.66 -2.85
CA VAL A 52 -9.24 -5.22 -3.25
C VAL A 52 -10.10 -4.12 -3.86
N ALA A 53 -10.31 -4.20 -5.17
CA ALA A 53 -11.28 -3.36 -5.87
C ALA A 53 -12.68 -4.01 -5.80
N ASN A 54 -13.73 -3.21 -5.59
CA ASN A 54 -15.13 -3.67 -5.51
C ASN A 54 -15.33 -4.86 -4.55
N PRO A 55 -15.05 -4.68 -3.25
CA PRO A 55 -15.14 -5.78 -2.28
C PRO A 55 -16.56 -6.34 -2.20
N ASN A 56 -16.66 -7.66 -2.17
CA ASN A 56 -17.92 -8.36 -1.96
C ASN A 56 -18.20 -8.51 -0.46
N PHE A 57 -19.16 -7.74 0.05
CA PHE A 57 -19.56 -7.78 1.46
C PHE A 57 -20.56 -8.90 1.79
N GLU A 58 -21.04 -9.65 0.80
CA GLU A 58 -21.90 -10.83 1.03
C GLU A 58 -21.09 -12.03 1.56
N HIS A 59 -19.79 -12.08 1.29
CA HIS A 59 -18.87 -13.15 1.70
C HIS A 59 -17.68 -12.61 2.50
N LEU A 60 -17.94 -12.22 3.75
CA LEU A 60 -16.95 -11.54 4.61
C LEU A 60 -15.69 -12.37 4.91
N GLU A 61 -15.82 -13.70 5.03
CA GLU A 61 -14.67 -14.57 5.30
C GLU A 61 -13.71 -14.60 4.10
N GLU A 62 -14.23 -14.75 2.88
CA GLU A 62 -13.43 -14.72 1.65
C GLU A 62 -12.77 -13.35 1.46
N LEU A 63 -13.52 -12.27 1.70
CA LEU A 63 -12.98 -10.90 1.65
C LEU A 63 -11.84 -10.70 2.66
N THR A 64 -11.99 -11.23 3.88
CA THR A 64 -10.95 -11.15 4.91
C THR A 64 -9.69 -11.90 4.48
N GLN A 65 -9.84 -13.14 3.99
CA GLN A 65 -8.72 -13.94 3.50
C GLN A 65 -8.00 -13.28 2.32
N GLN A 66 -8.75 -12.65 1.41
CA GLN A 66 -8.18 -11.89 0.31
C GLN A 66 -7.34 -10.71 0.82
N ILE A 67 -7.89 -9.90 1.72
CA ILE A 67 -7.17 -8.75 2.30
C ILE A 67 -5.88 -9.22 2.98
N GLU A 68 -5.93 -10.28 3.79
CA GLU A 68 -4.76 -10.81 4.49
C GLU A 68 -3.68 -11.32 3.52
N LYS A 69 -4.08 -12.08 2.50
CA LYS A 69 -3.17 -12.59 1.48
C LYS A 69 -2.45 -11.47 0.75
N GLU A 70 -3.18 -10.47 0.26
CA GLU A 70 -2.62 -9.34 -0.48
C GLU A 70 -1.73 -8.48 0.43
N ALA A 71 -2.11 -8.28 1.70
CA ALA A 71 -1.29 -7.56 2.66
C ALA A 71 0.03 -8.29 2.97
N LEU A 72 0.01 -9.62 3.14
CA LEU A 72 1.23 -10.41 3.35
C LEU A 72 2.16 -10.37 2.14
N ALA A 73 1.60 -10.48 0.92
CA ALA A 73 2.38 -10.35 -0.31
C ALA A 73 3.04 -8.96 -0.39
N PHE A 74 2.28 -7.90 -0.13
CA PHE A 74 2.80 -6.54 -0.08
C PHE A 74 3.95 -6.38 0.91
N ILE A 75 3.79 -6.86 2.15
CA ILE A 75 4.84 -6.79 3.18
C ILE A 75 6.11 -7.53 2.74
N GLN A 76 5.96 -8.72 2.16
CA GLN A 76 7.11 -9.51 1.68
C GLN A 76 7.84 -8.83 0.52
N GLU A 77 7.13 -8.16 -0.39
CA GLU A 77 7.75 -7.42 -1.48
C GLU A 77 8.47 -6.17 -0.98
N ILE A 78 7.86 -5.40 -0.08
CA ILE A 78 8.49 -4.22 0.52
C ILE A 78 9.72 -4.61 1.36
N ALA A 79 9.65 -5.69 2.14
CA ALA A 79 10.76 -6.17 2.96
C ALA A 79 12.00 -6.51 2.11
N LYS A 80 11.83 -7.00 0.88
CA LYS A 80 12.97 -7.30 -0.03
C LYS A 80 13.74 -6.06 -0.48
N ILE A 81 13.14 -4.88 -0.39
CA ILE A 81 13.78 -3.61 -0.80
C ILE A 81 14.70 -3.07 0.31
N PHE A 82 14.30 -3.30 1.56
CA PHE A 82 14.95 -2.72 2.75
C PHE A 82 15.77 -3.75 3.55
N ALA A 83 15.88 -4.98 3.05
CA ALA A 83 16.74 -6.03 3.59
C ALA A 83 18.15 -5.93 3.02
#